data_AF-A0A378B6P2-F1
#
_entry.id   AF-A0A378B6P2-F1
#
_cell.length_a   1.000
_cell.length_b   1.000
_cell.length_c   1.000
_cell.angle_alpha   90.00
_cell.angle_beta   90.00
_cell.angle_gamma   90.00
#
_symmetry.space_group_name_H-M   'P 1'
#
loop_
_entity.id
_entity.type
_entity.pdbx_description
1 polymer ?
#
loop_
_entity_poly.entity_id
_entity_poly.type
_entity_poly.pdbx_seq_one_letter_code
_entity_poly.pdbx_strand_id
1 'polypeptide(L)' 'MRISLACLVALCALPAGVMAQDASVHDKPAVRGSIIANLLQDHDNPFLLYPYESNYLLYTWTSDLNKEAIRSYDWAEKCP' A
#
# COMPACT_ATOMS: atom_id res chain seq x y z
N MET A 1 -55.25 -6.51 14.53
CA MET A 1 -53.96 -6.72 15.23
C MET A 1 -53.68 -5.50 16.10
N ARG A 2 -53.49 -5.66 17.42
CA ARG A 2 -53.18 -4.53 18.32
C ARG A 2 -51.69 -4.61 18.67
N ILE A 3 -50.90 -3.69 18.12
CA ILE A 3 -49.47 -3.60 18.44
C ILE A 3 -49.38 -3.02 19.86
N SER A 4 -48.73 -3.74 20.77
CA SER A 4 -48.53 -3.29 22.15
C SER A 4 -47.56 -2.11 22.17
N LEU A 5 -47.78 -1.16 23.07
CA LEU A 5 -46.94 0.03 23.22
C LEU A 5 -45.48 -0.35 23.55
N ALA A 6 -45.28 -1.48 24.23
CA ALA A 6 -43.98 -2.08 24.46
C ALA A 6 -43.24 -2.49 23.17
N CYS A 7 -43.95 -3.05 22.18
CA CYS A 7 -43.35 -3.35 20.87
C CYS A 7 -42.93 -2.09 20.12
N LEU A 8 -43.68 -1.00 20.27
CA LEU A 8 -43.38 0.26 19.58
C LEU A 8 -42.13 0.93 20.17
N VAL A 9 -41.99 0.90 21.50
CA VAL A 9 -40.77 1.39 22.20
C VAL A 9 -39.56 0.53 21.84
N ALA A 10 -39.71 -0.79 21.77
CA ALA A 10 -38.63 -1.69 21.36
C ALA A 10 -38.14 -1.39 19.93
N LEU A 11 -39.06 -1.14 18.99
CA LEU A 11 -38.72 -0.77 17.62
C LEU A 11 -37.99 0.58 17.53
N CYS A 12 -38.41 1.57 18.31
CA CYS A 12 -37.75 2.87 18.37
C CYS A 12 -36.34 2.81 18.99
N ALA A 13 -36.05 1.79 19.80
CA ALA A 13 -34.72 1.60 20.40
C ALA A 13 -33.74 0.84 19.49
N LEU A 14 -34.20 0.16 18.44
CA LEU A 14 -33.35 -0.58 17.49
C LEU A 14 -32.25 0.28 16.83
N PRO A 15 -32.49 1.54 16.40
CA PRO A 15 -31.46 2.35 15.75
C PRO A 15 -30.36 2.80 16.72
N ALA A 16 -30.66 2.88 18.02
CA ALA A 16 -29.70 3.35 19.04
C ALA A 16 -28.60 2.31 19.35
N GLY A 17 -28.78 1.06 18.92
CA GLY A 17 -27.78 -0.01 19.06
C GLY A 17 -26.89 -0.20 17.83
N VAL A 18 -27.15 0.52 16.72
CA VAL A 18 -26.32 0.45 15.51
C VAL A 18 -25.14 1.38 15.69
N MET A 19 -24.10 0.88 16.35
CA MET A 19 -22.79 1.51 16.31
C MET A 19 -22.20 1.20 14.94
N ALA A 20 -21.85 2.23 14.17
CA ALA A 20 -21.01 2.05 13.00
C ALA A 20 -19.67 1.49 13.50
N GLN A 21 -19.39 0.22 13.20
CA GLN A 21 -18.04 -0.29 13.34
C GLN A 21 -17.23 0.36 12.21
N ASP A 22 -16.31 1.24 12.58
CA ASP A 22 -15.26 1.66 11.66
C ASP A 22 -14.61 0.39 11.13
N ALA A 23 -14.59 0.24 9.81
CA ALA A 23 -13.83 -0.82 9.19
C ALA A 23 -12.36 -0.55 9.55
N SER A 24 -11.77 -1.39 10.40
CA SER A 24 -10.32 -1.42 10.60
C SER A 24 -9.69 -1.93 9.31
N VAL A 25 -9.49 -1.03 8.34
CA VAL A 25 -9.11 -1.38 6.95
C VAL A 25 -7.73 -2.06 6.92
N HIS A 26 -6.93 -1.97 7.98
CA HIS A 26 -5.53 -2.36 8.00
C HIS A 26 -5.13 -3.24 9.20
N ASP A 27 -5.95 -4.24 9.56
CA ASP A 27 -5.67 -5.22 10.64
C ASP A 27 -4.49 -6.19 10.39
N LYS A 28 -3.76 -6.03 9.28
CA LYS A 28 -2.65 -6.93 8.97
C LYS A 28 -1.37 -6.41 9.62
N PRO A 29 -0.71 -7.22 10.48
CA PRO A 29 0.54 -6.82 11.10
C PRO A 29 1.61 -6.57 10.02
N ALA A 30 2.56 -5.70 10.33
CA ALA A 30 3.71 -5.42 9.46
C ALA A 30 4.48 -6.72 9.18
N VAL A 31 4.32 -7.28 7.98
CA VAL A 31 5.07 -8.47 7.54
C VAL A 31 6.35 -8.02 6.85
N ARG A 32 7.50 -8.36 7.42
CA ARG A 32 8.82 -8.09 6.81
C ARG A 32 8.86 -8.66 5.38
N GLY A 33 9.12 -7.79 4.41
CA GLY A 33 9.18 -8.16 2.99
C GLY A 33 7.86 -8.10 2.23
N SER A 34 6.71 -7.88 2.90
CA SER A 34 5.45 -7.64 2.20
C SER A 34 5.33 -6.17 1.82
N ILE A 35 5.50 -5.87 0.54
CA ILE A 35 5.38 -4.51 -0.02
C ILE A 35 3.99 -3.94 0.29
N ILE A 36 2.93 -4.71 0.02
CA ILE A 36 1.55 -4.25 0.18
C ILE A 36 1.20 -4.04 1.66
N ALA A 37 1.63 -4.92 2.56
CA ALA A 37 1.38 -4.71 3.99
C ALA A 37 2.12 -3.48 4.54
N ASN A 38 3.26 -3.11 3.94
CA ASN A 38 4.00 -1.90 4.31
C ASN A 38 3.37 -0.62 3.73
N LEU A 39 2.79 -0.68 2.53
CA LEU A 39 2.09 0.44 1.90
C LEU A 39 0.72 0.74 2.52
N LEU A 40 0.06 -0.26 3.08
CA LEU A 40 -1.25 -0.13 3.74
C LEU A 40 -1.14 0.30 5.21
N GLN A 41 0.06 0.54 5.73
CA GLN A 41 0.21 1.04 7.09
C GLN A 41 -0.18 2.52 7.14
N ASP A 42 -0.76 2.93 8.26
CA ASP A 42 -1.03 4.34 8.54
C ASP A 42 0.25 5.03 8.99
N HIS A 43 0.49 6.21 8.43
CA HIS A 43 1.69 6.99 8.70
C HIS A 43 1.37 8.47 8.80
N ASP A 44 1.90 9.11 9.85
CA ASP A 44 1.55 10.49 10.21
C ASP A 44 2.31 11.55 9.38
N ASN A 45 3.32 11.16 8.59
CA ASN A 45 4.18 12.07 7.83
C ASN A 45 4.00 11.89 6.32
N PRO A 46 3.54 12.92 5.57
CA PRO A 46 3.37 12.84 4.12
C PRO A 46 4.70 12.75 3.35
N PHE A 47 5.85 13.00 3.99
CA PHE A 47 7.18 12.86 3.39
C PHE A 47 7.82 11.49 3.64
N LEU A 48 7.14 10.57 4.31
CA LEU A 48 7.61 9.21 4.48
C LEU A 48 7.35 8.42 3.19
N LEU A 49 8.42 7.96 2.54
CA LEU A 49 8.35 7.13 1.34
C LEU A 49 8.71 5.68 1.69
N TYR A 50 8.02 4.73 1.05
CA TYR A 50 8.23 3.30 1.26
C TYR A 50 9.04 2.71 0.11
N PRO A 51 10.06 1.88 0.42
CA PRO A 51 10.74 1.13 -0.62
C PRO A 51 9.76 0.14 -1.25
N TYR A 52 9.62 0.20 -2.58
CA TYR A 52 8.92 -0.84 -3.35
C TYR A 52 9.84 -2.05 -3.55
N GLU A 53 11.10 -1.79 -3.91
CA GLU A 53 12.14 -2.78 -4.14
C GLU A 53 13.42 -2.43 -3.36
N SER A 54 14.41 -3.31 -3.45
CA SER A 54 15.73 -3.08 -2.85
C SER A 54 16.40 -1.84 -3.44
N ASN A 55 16.77 -0.88 -2.57
CA ASN A 55 17.56 0.28 -2.97
C ASN A 55 19.05 -0.06 -2.88
N TYR A 56 19.73 -0.18 -4.02
CA TYR A 56 21.16 -0.48 -4.07
C TYR A 56 21.90 0.40 -5.09
N LEU A 57 23.19 0.64 -4.82
CA LEU A 57 24.13 1.26 -5.74
C LEU A 57 25.39 0.38 -5.77
N LEU A 58 25.70 -0.19 -6.93
CA LEU A 58 26.77 -1.15 -7.11
C LEU A 58 27.69 -0.72 -8.25
N TYR A 59 29.00 -0.91 -8.07
CA TYR A 59 29.95 -0.86 -9.18
C TYR A 59 30.02 -2.25 -9.81
N THR A 60 29.57 -2.35 -11.05
CA THR A 60 29.55 -3.61 -11.80
C THR A 60 30.50 -3.54 -12.99
N TRP A 61 30.91 -4.71 -13.45
CA TRP A 61 31.61 -4.90 -14.71
C TRP A 61 30.79 -5.88 -15.55
N THR A 62 30.51 -5.53 -16.80
CA THR A 62 29.83 -6.41 -17.76
C THR A 62 30.85 -6.92 -18.76
N SER A 63 30.71 -8.19 -19.16
CA SER A 63 31.58 -8.78 -20.19
C SER A 63 31.31 -8.23 -21.58
N ASP A 64 30.06 -7.80 -21.82
CA ASP A 64 29.63 -7.20 -23.07
C ASP A 64 28.64 -6.07 -22.80
N LEU A 65 28.90 -4.92 -23.39
CA LEU A 65 28.02 -3.75 -23.32
C LEU A 65 27.25 -3.68 -24.65
N ASN A 66 25.92 -3.66 -24.59
CA ASN A 66 25.08 -3.62 -25.79
C ASN A 66 25.13 -2.25 -26.49
N LYS A 67 26.21 -2.00 -27.24
CA LYS A 67 26.48 -0.75 -27.97
C LYS A 67 25.47 -0.48 -29.08
N GLU A 68 24.92 -1.53 -29.70
CA GLU A 68 23.93 -1.38 -30.78
C GLU A 68 22.62 -0.76 -30.28
N ALA A 69 22.13 -1.20 -29.13
CA ALA A 69 20.91 -0.65 -28.53
C ALA A 69 21.06 0.83 -28.11
N ILE A 70 22.29 1.28 -27.85
CA ILE A 70 22.62 2.64 -27.41
C ILE A 70 23.39 3.46 -28.46
N ARG A 71 23.39 3.03 -29.73
CA ARG A 71 24.21 3.65 -30.80
C ARG A 71 23.92 5.13 -31.06
N SER A 72 22.78 5.64 -30.60
CA SER A 72 22.41 7.06 -30.74
C SER A 72 23.23 7.99 -29.84
N TYR A 73 23.97 7.46 -28.86
CA TYR A 73 24.82 8.26 -28.00
C TYR A 73 26.24 8.37 -28.58
N ASP A 74 26.79 9.59 -28.59
CA ASP A 74 28.12 9.89 -29.18
C ASP A 74 29.28 9.08 -28.60
N TRP A 75 29.12 8.55 -27.38
CA TRP A 75 30.14 7.79 -26.67
C TRP A 75 30.02 6.28 -26.84
N ALA A 76 28.94 5.78 -27.45
CA ALA A 76 28.63 4.35 -27.50
C ALA A 76 29.77 3.49 -28.10
N GLU A 77 30.38 3.94 -29.20
CA GLU A 77 31.48 3.22 -29.85
C GLU A 77 32.79 3.27 -29.05
N LYS A 78 33.00 4.33 -28.28
CA LYS A 78 34.23 4.58 -27.51
C LYS A 78 34.20 3.99 -26.10
N CYS A 79 33.08 3.41 -25.69
CA CYS A 79 32.99 2.77 -24.39
C CYS A 79 33.93 1.56 -24.30
N PRO A 80 34.63 1.40 -23.16
CA PRO A 80 35.54 0.29 -22.92
C PRO A 80 34.87 -1.08 -23.01
#